data_AF-A0A1B9HYT3-F1
#
_entry.id   AF-A0A1B9HYT3-F1
#
_cell.length_a   1.000
_cell.length_b   1.000
_cell.length_c   1.000
_cell.angle_alpha   90.00
_cell.angle_beta   90.00
_cell.angle_gamma   90.00
#
_symmetry.space_group_name_H-M   'P 1'
#
loop_
_entity.id
_entity.type
_entity.pdbx_description
1 polymer ?
#
loop_
_entity_poly.entity_id
_entity_poly.type
_entity_poly.pdbx_seq_one_letter_code
_entity_poly.pdbx_strand_id
1 'polypeptide(L)'
;MKLSLTLLGLPFLSLATALPKITRTGKYLYDESGSRFYIKGVAYQPQGEAAANTEANQANGGFPEPESFHDPLSSPQNCTRDLPYLKQLGVNSVRVYSVNSSLNHDECMKTFSDNGIYVLLDVSLPLNGSIDRASPSWSTNLLNEYITTIDTFRNYDNVLAFNIGNEVVNQVSNTNAAPYVKAAARDIKAYLTSVGSSALVGYSATDGDADFRNDLAEYLTCGGNDIAVDLYGLNNYEWCGNANYNSSGWNTIVSGFQNIPVATYMSEYGCIFQPPRLWTEVAALFSTPVTDVFSGGIAFSYFPTSDGYGMVTFSSDGNSVTTSDDFTRLSTQYNATQPPNSPAQSSVTAGQNDCPNESASLVASNTLPPTPNQGVCDCINQKALACLVTSSTANSPTIVGDLLNYACSLLDTSTNGTANCDPIGGNGTSGTYGQLSYCSPAVKLSYAMSAYYEFNPIDSSCDFAGNATLSPTRPNTAQDASSAASQCLSAEPSGGTFTPSAVSSSGASQTTSSGTRTNSASASASSGASSSGLRAIIEVKGSTLGGVAVLGAILGGGLMVL
;
A
#
# COMPACT_ATOMS: atom_id res chain seq x y z
N MET A 1 49.95 -25.75 -50.78
CA MET A 1 48.66 -25.16 -50.36
C MET A 1 48.47 -25.47 -48.88
N LYS A 2 48.57 -24.46 -48.01
CA LYS A 2 48.16 -24.56 -46.60
C LYS A 2 46.73 -24.00 -46.53
N LEU A 3 45.74 -24.84 -46.23
CA LEU A 3 44.37 -24.39 -45.97
C LEU A 3 44.30 -23.94 -44.51
N SER A 4 44.15 -22.64 -44.28
CA SER A 4 43.73 -22.09 -42.99
C SER A 4 42.24 -22.34 -42.81
N LEU A 5 41.89 -23.05 -41.75
CA LEU A 5 40.51 -23.26 -41.33
C LEU A 5 40.12 -22.11 -40.39
N THR A 6 39.39 -21.14 -40.90
CA THR A 6 38.84 -20.02 -40.12
C THR A 6 37.62 -20.51 -39.35
N LEU A 7 37.75 -20.67 -38.04
CA LEU A 7 36.64 -21.01 -37.14
C LEU A 7 35.80 -19.74 -36.92
N LEU A 8 34.65 -19.62 -37.60
CA LEU A 8 33.67 -18.58 -37.27
C LEU A 8 33.06 -18.92 -35.91
N GLY A 9 33.38 -18.14 -34.88
CA GLY A 9 32.67 -18.19 -33.60
C GLY A 9 31.24 -17.67 -33.78
N LEU A 10 30.25 -18.53 -33.60
CA LEU A 10 28.86 -18.10 -33.43
C LEU A 10 28.76 -17.33 -32.10
N PRO A 11 28.16 -16.13 -32.06
CA PRO A 11 27.84 -15.50 -30.79
C PRO A 11 26.81 -16.37 -30.08
N PHE A 12 27.13 -16.83 -28.87
CA PHE A 12 26.13 -17.37 -27.94
C PHE A 12 25.14 -16.24 -27.66
N LEU A 13 23.95 -16.29 -28.26
CA LEU A 13 22.81 -15.55 -27.74
C LEU A 13 22.55 -16.11 -26.33
N SER A 14 22.87 -15.31 -25.30
CA SER A 14 22.42 -15.60 -23.95
C SER A 14 20.90 -15.50 -23.98
N LEU A 15 20.21 -16.64 -24.02
CA LEU A 15 18.77 -16.68 -23.76
C LEU A 15 18.60 -16.17 -22.33
N ALA A 16 18.04 -14.98 -22.16
CA ALA A 16 17.60 -14.51 -20.87
C ALA A 16 16.49 -15.44 -20.41
N THR A 17 16.79 -16.32 -19.46
CA THR A 17 15.81 -17.19 -18.81
C THR A 17 15.11 -16.37 -17.74
N ALA A 18 13.78 -16.40 -17.72
CA ALA A 18 13.03 -15.80 -16.64
C ALA A 18 13.46 -16.37 -15.28
N LEU A 19 13.36 -15.58 -14.22
CA LEU A 19 13.59 -16.07 -12.87
C LEU A 19 12.61 -17.19 -12.52
N PRO A 20 13.06 -18.22 -11.77
CA PRO A 20 12.18 -19.29 -11.33
C PRO A 20 10.98 -18.73 -10.56
N LYS A 21 9.77 -19.18 -10.87
CA LYS A 21 8.61 -18.76 -10.09
C LYS A 21 8.72 -19.24 -8.65
N ILE A 22 8.49 -18.33 -7.71
CA ILE A 22 8.36 -18.66 -6.30
C ILE A 22 6.90 -18.92 -5.99
N THR A 23 6.62 -20.05 -5.36
CA THR A 23 5.27 -20.47 -5.01
C THR A 23 5.15 -20.71 -3.52
N ARG A 24 3.94 -20.52 -2.99
CA ARG A 24 3.61 -20.84 -1.61
C ARG A 24 3.06 -22.27 -1.53
N THR A 25 3.56 -23.07 -0.60
CA THR A 25 2.94 -24.34 -0.20
C THR A 25 2.82 -24.36 1.32
N GLY A 26 1.59 -24.38 1.83
CA GLY A 26 1.32 -24.14 3.26
C GLY A 26 1.91 -22.80 3.71
N LYS A 27 2.69 -22.84 4.81
CA LYS A 27 3.35 -21.65 5.38
C LYS A 27 4.76 -21.38 4.85
N TYR A 28 5.15 -22.00 3.74
CA TYR A 28 6.52 -21.95 3.23
C TYR A 28 6.56 -21.55 1.76
N LEU A 29 7.66 -20.92 1.37
CA LEU A 29 7.96 -20.54 0.00
C LEU A 29 8.93 -21.53 -0.63
N TYR A 30 8.72 -21.82 -1.92
CA TYR A 30 9.52 -22.76 -2.70
C TYR A 30 9.78 -22.21 -4.11
N ASP A 31 10.98 -22.50 -4.64
CA ASP A 31 11.27 -22.30 -6.05
C ASP A 31 10.74 -23.46 -6.92
N GLU A 32 10.89 -23.36 -8.24
CA GLU A 32 10.43 -24.39 -9.20
C GLU A 32 11.15 -25.75 -9.04
N SER A 33 12.31 -25.79 -8.37
CA SER A 33 13.02 -27.03 -8.06
C SER A 33 12.44 -27.75 -6.83
N GLY A 34 11.52 -27.11 -6.11
CA GLY A 34 10.99 -27.56 -4.82
C GLY A 34 11.91 -27.27 -3.64
N SER A 35 12.92 -26.41 -3.82
CA SER A 35 13.81 -25.97 -2.75
C SER A 35 13.18 -24.80 -2.00
N ARG A 36 13.40 -24.74 -0.68
CA ARG A 36 12.95 -23.64 0.17
C ARG A 36 13.49 -22.31 -0.34
N PHE A 37 12.59 -21.37 -0.59
CA PHE A 37 12.92 -19.98 -0.82
C PHE A 37 12.82 -19.20 0.49
N TYR A 38 13.87 -18.44 0.80
CA TYR A 38 13.90 -17.51 1.92
C TYR A 38 14.11 -16.10 1.36
N ILE A 39 13.27 -15.16 1.78
CA ILE A 39 13.42 -13.74 1.48
C ILE A 39 14.68 -13.26 2.20
N LYS A 40 15.71 -12.89 1.45
CA LYS A 40 16.90 -12.21 1.96
C LYS A 40 16.96 -10.87 1.26
N GLY A 41 16.33 -9.87 1.86
CA GLY A 41 16.12 -8.61 1.16
C GLY A 41 16.50 -7.35 1.92
N VAL A 42 16.30 -6.22 1.26
CA VAL A 42 16.54 -4.89 1.80
C VAL A 42 15.44 -3.94 1.34
N ALA A 43 15.02 -3.03 2.21
CA ALA A 43 14.09 -1.96 1.87
C ALA A 43 14.78 -0.99 0.90
N TYR A 44 14.23 -0.83 -0.29
CA TYR A 44 14.82 -0.10 -1.42
C TYR A 44 13.88 1.03 -1.87
N GLN A 45 13.73 2.03 -1.01
CA GLN A 45 12.85 3.18 -1.24
C GLN A 45 13.52 4.46 -0.73
N PRO A 46 13.82 5.43 -1.61
CA PRO A 46 14.20 6.76 -1.19
C PRO A 46 13.06 7.41 -0.42
N GLN A 47 13.38 8.07 0.69
CA GLN A 47 12.40 8.74 1.54
C GLN A 47 11.75 9.91 0.78
N GLY A 48 10.42 9.99 0.82
CA GLY A 48 9.68 11.15 0.35
C GLY A 48 9.68 12.30 1.37
N GLU A 49 8.96 13.37 1.06
CA GLU A 49 8.82 14.50 1.99
C GLU A 49 7.97 14.11 3.20
N ALA A 50 8.52 14.32 4.40
CA ALA A 50 7.84 14.01 5.64
C ALA A 50 6.65 14.96 5.85
N ALA A 51 5.47 14.39 6.11
CA ALA A 51 4.31 15.17 6.51
C ALA A 51 4.43 15.68 7.95
N ALA A 52 3.72 16.77 8.23
CA ALA A 52 3.63 17.32 9.57
C ALA A 52 2.91 16.34 10.51
N ASN A 53 3.47 16.15 11.71
CA ASN A 53 2.80 15.37 12.74
C ASN A 53 1.69 16.21 13.39
N THR A 54 0.45 15.71 13.33
CA THR A 54 -0.73 16.38 13.89
C THR A 54 -1.32 15.61 15.07
N GLU A 55 -2.09 16.28 15.94
CA GLU A 55 -2.85 15.63 17.01
C GLU A 55 -3.79 14.53 16.47
N ALA A 56 -4.35 14.75 15.27
CA ALA A 56 -5.18 13.76 14.60
C ALA A 56 -4.38 12.52 14.18
N ASN A 57 -3.15 12.68 13.67
CA ASN A 57 -2.30 11.52 13.37
C ASN A 57 -1.91 10.78 14.65
N GLN A 58 -1.58 11.50 15.73
CA GLN A 58 -1.27 10.90 17.02
C GLN A 58 -2.42 10.07 17.59
N ALA A 59 -3.65 10.59 17.53
CA ALA A 59 -4.85 9.88 17.97
C ALA A 59 -5.10 8.59 17.16
N ASN A 60 -4.57 8.51 15.94
CA ASN A 60 -4.74 7.39 15.01
C ASN A 60 -3.41 6.66 14.75
N GLY A 61 -2.53 6.54 15.74
CA GLY A 61 -1.36 5.67 15.65
C GLY A 61 -0.06 6.33 15.16
N GLY A 62 0.05 7.66 15.23
CA GLY A 62 1.31 8.39 15.40
C GLY A 62 2.22 8.61 14.17
N PHE A 63 2.02 7.87 13.08
CA PHE A 63 2.86 7.97 11.88
C PHE A 63 2.12 8.67 10.73
N PRO A 64 2.50 9.92 10.40
CA PRO A 64 1.91 10.62 9.28
C PRO A 64 2.40 10.01 7.96
N GLU A 65 1.50 9.90 6.99
CA GLU A 65 1.84 9.44 5.66
C GLU A 65 2.66 10.51 4.91
N PRO A 66 3.72 10.15 4.15
CA PRO A 66 4.52 11.14 3.42
C PRO A 66 3.71 12.00 2.44
N GLU A 67 4.12 13.25 2.22
CA GLU A 67 3.46 14.16 1.25
C GLU A 67 3.89 13.90 -0.19
N SER A 68 4.94 13.11 -0.39
CA SER A 68 5.43 12.72 -1.70
C SER A 68 6.16 11.39 -1.62
N PHE A 69 6.47 10.83 -2.79
CA PHE A 69 7.33 9.66 -2.89
C PHE A 69 8.22 9.76 -4.13
N HIS A 70 9.29 8.98 -4.12
CA HIS A 70 10.17 8.80 -5.27
C HIS A 70 10.00 7.38 -5.81
N ASP A 71 9.99 7.19 -7.11
CA ASP A 71 9.97 5.85 -7.70
C ASP A 71 11.42 5.37 -7.93
N PRO A 72 11.92 4.37 -7.17
CA PRO A 72 13.28 3.87 -7.33
C PRO A 72 13.44 2.94 -8.54
N LEU A 73 12.34 2.45 -9.11
CA LEU A 73 12.32 1.50 -10.21
C LEU A 73 12.17 2.18 -11.58
N SER A 74 11.90 3.48 -11.63
CA SER A 74 11.73 4.22 -12.89
C SER A 74 13.02 4.86 -13.43
N SER A 75 14.17 4.67 -12.78
CA SER A 75 15.46 5.25 -13.18
C SER A 75 16.51 4.19 -13.46
N PRO A 76 16.74 3.84 -14.74
CA PRO A 76 17.72 2.83 -15.14
C PRO A 76 19.14 3.11 -14.60
N GLN A 77 19.52 4.39 -14.54
CA GLN A 77 20.81 4.82 -14.04
C GLN A 77 20.95 4.54 -12.55
N ASN A 78 19.90 4.79 -11.75
CA ASN A 78 19.92 4.57 -10.31
C ASN A 78 19.97 3.06 -9.97
N CYS A 79 19.12 2.25 -10.58
CA CYS A 79 19.14 0.81 -10.32
C CYS A 79 20.45 0.14 -10.81
N THR A 80 21.03 0.62 -11.92
CA THR A 80 22.36 0.18 -12.37
C THR A 80 23.47 0.60 -11.41
N ARG A 81 23.43 1.84 -10.89
CA ARG A 81 24.38 2.35 -9.89
C ARG A 81 24.33 1.54 -8.60
N ASP A 82 23.12 1.14 -8.16
CA ASP A 82 22.91 0.48 -6.88
C ASP A 82 23.12 -1.04 -6.93
N LEU A 83 22.95 -1.66 -8.11
CA LEU A 83 23.09 -3.11 -8.30
C LEU A 83 24.39 -3.72 -7.72
N PRO A 84 25.60 -3.14 -7.92
CA PRO A 84 26.83 -3.69 -7.34
C PRO A 84 26.75 -3.84 -5.82
N TYR A 85 26.06 -2.92 -5.13
CA TYR A 85 25.91 -2.93 -3.68
C TYR A 85 24.83 -3.93 -3.24
N LEU A 86 23.72 -4.05 -3.98
CA LEU A 86 22.74 -5.12 -3.73
C LEU A 86 23.39 -6.51 -3.87
N LYS A 87 24.25 -6.69 -4.89
CA LYS A 87 25.02 -7.93 -5.06
C LYS A 87 26.03 -8.15 -3.93
N GLN A 88 26.66 -7.10 -3.44
CA GLN A 88 27.58 -7.18 -2.30
C GLN A 88 26.85 -7.56 -0.99
N LEU A 89 25.62 -7.07 -0.77
CA LEU A 89 24.78 -7.54 0.33
C LEU A 89 24.40 -9.02 0.17
N GLY A 90 24.39 -9.54 -1.06
CA GLY A 90 23.95 -10.89 -1.36
C GLY A 90 22.44 -11.05 -1.24
N VAL A 91 21.67 -9.97 -1.44
CA VAL A 91 20.20 -10.01 -1.39
C VAL A 91 19.63 -10.70 -2.63
N ASN A 92 18.52 -11.40 -2.44
CA ASN A 92 17.71 -11.96 -3.53
C ASN A 92 16.38 -11.21 -3.69
N SER A 93 16.09 -10.22 -2.85
CA SER A 93 14.82 -9.50 -2.87
C SER A 93 15.01 -8.03 -2.49
N VAL A 94 14.16 -7.16 -3.02
CA VAL A 94 13.97 -5.79 -2.53
C VAL A 94 12.51 -5.57 -2.18
N ARG A 95 12.24 -4.76 -1.16
CA ARG A 95 10.90 -4.22 -0.90
C ARG A 95 10.83 -2.77 -1.36
N VAL A 96 9.85 -2.45 -2.20
CA VAL A 96 9.60 -1.12 -2.74
C VAL A 96 8.20 -0.68 -2.32
N TYR A 97 8.10 0.50 -1.72
CA TYR A 97 6.90 0.94 -1.02
C TYR A 97 6.00 1.81 -1.89
N SER A 98 6.55 2.46 -2.92
CA SER A 98 5.78 3.36 -3.79
C SER A 98 6.43 3.45 -5.17
N VAL A 99 5.60 3.38 -6.20
CA VAL A 99 5.99 3.48 -7.60
C VAL A 99 5.00 4.37 -8.34
N ASN A 100 5.47 4.99 -9.42
CA ASN A 100 4.60 5.76 -10.29
C ASN A 100 4.27 4.91 -11.52
N SER A 101 3.06 4.36 -11.53
CA SER A 101 2.53 3.46 -12.57
C SER A 101 2.44 4.11 -13.96
N SER A 102 2.66 5.42 -14.09
CA SER A 102 2.72 6.11 -15.39
C SER A 102 4.12 6.11 -16.03
N LEU A 103 5.16 5.70 -15.32
CA LEU A 103 6.54 5.66 -15.80
C LEU A 103 6.91 4.27 -16.37
N ASN A 104 8.05 4.19 -17.05
CA ASN A 104 8.61 2.93 -17.54
C ASN A 104 9.57 2.34 -16.51
N HIS A 105 9.45 1.03 -16.25
CA HIS A 105 10.28 0.31 -15.28
C HIS A 105 11.08 -0.84 -15.92
N ASP A 106 11.01 -1.00 -17.25
CA ASP A 106 11.51 -2.18 -17.97
C ASP A 106 13.00 -2.43 -17.70
N GLU A 107 13.84 -1.39 -17.81
CA GLU A 107 15.29 -1.55 -17.65
C GLU A 107 15.69 -1.88 -16.21
N CYS A 108 15.02 -1.31 -15.20
CA CYS A 108 15.33 -1.63 -13.80
C CYS A 108 14.83 -3.01 -13.40
N MET A 109 13.59 -3.36 -13.78
CA MET A 109 13.05 -4.69 -13.50
C MET A 109 13.88 -5.77 -14.19
N LYS A 110 14.32 -5.52 -15.44
CA LYS A 110 15.27 -6.39 -16.13
C LYS A 110 16.61 -6.46 -15.42
N THR A 111 17.17 -5.34 -14.98
CA THR A 111 18.45 -5.30 -14.25
C THR A 111 18.40 -6.17 -12.99
N PHE A 112 17.29 -6.12 -12.25
CA PHE A 112 17.09 -6.95 -11.05
C PHE A 112 16.83 -8.41 -11.40
N SER A 113 15.98 -8.69 -12.39
CA SER A 113 15.68 -10.04 -12.87
C SER A 113 16.94 -10.77 -13.36
N ASP A 114 17.75 -10.12 -14.21
CA ASP A 114 19.03 -10.67 -14.73
C ASP A 114 20.05 -10.99 -13.60
N ASN A 115 19.84 -10.47 -12.39
CA ASN A 115 20.70 -10.67 -11.23
C ASN A 115 20.02 -11.44 -10.09
N GLY A 116 18.87 -12.09 -10.32
CA GLY A 116 18.22 -12.93 -9.31
C GLY A 116 17.56 -12.16 -8.17
N ILE A 117 17.18 -10.91 -8.41
CA ILE A 117 16.55 -10.04 -7.40
C ILE A 117 15.04 -9.93 -7.69
N TYR A 118 14.25 -10.47 -6.77
CA TYR A 118 12.79 -10.32 -6.76
C TYR A 118 12.36 -9.00 -6.13
N VAL A 119 11.15 -8.56 -6.46
CA VAL A 119 10.53 -7.35 -5.93
C VAL A 119 9.27 -7.72 -5.16
N LEU A 120 9.20 -7.30 -3.90
CA LEU A 120 7.95 -7.17 -3.15
C LEU A 120 7.51 -5.72 -3.29
N LEU A 121 6.37 -5.49 -3.94
CA LEU A 121 5.90 -4.16 -4.30
C LEU A 121 4.62 -3.82 -3.54
N ASP A 122 4.68 -2.80 -2.69
CA ASP A 122 3.47 -2.22 -2.10
C ASP A 122 2.67 -1.50 -3.21
N VAL A 123 1.37 -1.78 -3.30
CA VAL A 123 0.46 -1.19 -4.31
C VAL A 123 -0.28 0.05 -3.79
N SER A 124 -0.18 0.30 -2.48
CA SER A 124 -0.65 1.53 -1.87
C SER A 124 0.29 2.70 -2.17
N LEU A 125 -0.27 3.87 -2.44
CA LEU A 125 0.49 5.11 -2.65
C LEU A 125 0.17 6.15 -1.57
N PRO A 126 1.19 6.91 -1.11
CA PRO A 126 0.97 8.04 -0.21
C PRO A 126 -0.09 9.02 -0.73
N LEU A 127 -0.83 9.64 0.19
CA LEU A 127 -1.88 10.66 0.03
C LEU A 127 -3.24 10.16 -0.44
N ASN A 128 -3.31 9.29 -1.45
CA ASN A 128 -4.58 8.98 -2.12
C ASN A 128 -4.80 7.50 -2.46
N GLY A 129 -3.79 6.66 -2.22
CA GLY A 129 -3.78 5.25 -2.59
C GLY A 129 -3.72 4.31 -1.40
N SER A 130 -4.06 4.72 -0.19
CA SER A 130 -3.97 3.89 1.02
C SER A 130 -5.33 3.74 1.71
N ILE A 131 -5.54 2.60 2.37
CA ILE A 131 -6.67 2.45 3.31
C ILE A 131 -6.37 3.34 4.53
N ASP A 132 -7.18 4.38 4.72
CA ASP A 132 -7.05 5.28 5.87
C ASP A 132 -7.47 4.58 7.16
N ARG A 133 -6.51 4.37 8.07
CA ARG A 133 -6.75 3.74 9.37
C ARG A 133 -7.74 4.50 10.26
N ALA A 134 -7.87 5.82 10.10
CA ALA A 134 -8.79 6.65 10.88
C ALA A 134 -10.23 6.59 10.35
N SER A 135 -10.40 6.38 9.04
CA SER A 135 -11.69 6.27 8.37
C SER A 135 -11.63 5.20 7.26
N PRO A 136 -11.54 3.91 7.63
CA PRO A 136 -11.20 2.87 6.67
C PRO A 136 -12.31 2.63 5.66
N SER A 137 -11.90 2.48 4.40
CA SER A 137 -12.77 2.22 3.27
C SER A 137 -12.02 1.34 2.26
N TRP A 138 -12.77 0.48 1.58
CA TRP A 138 -12.30 -0.22 0.39
C TRP A 138 -13.21 0.22 -0.75
N SER A 139 -12.70 1.12 -1.58
CA SER A 139 -13.49 1.89 -2.54
C SER A 139 -12.94 1.83 -3.95
N THR A 140 -13.76 2.25 -4.92
CA THR A 140 -13.40 2.14 -6.34
C THR A 140 -12.11 2.87 -6.70
N ASN A 141 -11.80 4.02 -6.07
CA ASN A 141 -10.52 4.70 -6.29
C ASN A 141 -9.31 3.87 -5.82
N LEU A 142 -9.42 3.20 -4.67
CA LEU A 142 -8.34 2.36 -4.14
C LEU A 142 -8.16 1.09 -4.96
N LEU A 143 -9.27 0.42 -5.31
CA LEU A 143 -9.23 -0.76 -6.19
C LEU A 143 -8.63 -0.42 -7.56
N ASN A 144 -9.03 0.71 -8.16
CA ASN A 144 -8.48 1.16 -9.44
C ASN A 144 -7.00 1.47 -9.35
N GLU A 145 -6.54 2.13 -8.28
CA GLU A 145 -5.12 2.39 -8.06
C GLU A 145 -4.32 1.08 -7.97
N TYR A 146 -4.78 0.14 -7.15
CA TYR A 146 -4.09 -1.13 -6.96
C TYR A 146 -4.01 -1.92 -8.26
N ILE A 147 -5.12 -2.00 -9.01
CA ILE A 147 -5.15 -2.68 -10.32
C ILE A 147 -4.24 -1.98 -11.34
N THR A 148 -4.20 -0.65 -11.35
CA THR A 148 -3.34 0.12 -12.27
C THR A 148 -1.86 -0.18 -12.01
N THR A 149 -1.45 -0.20 -10.74
CA THR A 149 -0.10 -0.59 -10.35
C THR A 149 0.18 -2.06 -10.70
N ILE A 150 -0.74 -2.97 -10.40
CA ILE A 150 -0.58 -4.39 -10.77
C ILE A 150 -0.42 -4.57 -12.27
N ASP A 151 -1.24 -3.91 -13.10
CA ASP A 151 -1.17 -4.05 -14.55
C ASP A 151 0.16 -3.55 -15.13
N THR A 152 0.76 -2.56 -14.49
CA THR A 152 2.08 -2.03 -14.85
C THR A 152 3.19 -3.04 -14.56
N PHE A 153 3.08 -3.79 -13.46
CA PHE A 153 4.18 -4.63 -12.96
C PHE A 153 4.01 -6.14 -13.15
N ARG A 154 2.79 -6.65 -13.35
CA ARG A 154 2.50 -8.10 -13.35
C ARG A 154 3.20 -8.91 -14.45
N ASN A 155 3.71 -8.24 -15.48
CA ASN A 155 4.42 -8.88 -16.59
C ASN A 155 5.91 -9.07 -16.31
N TYR A 156 6.46 -8.45 -15.25
CA TYR A 156 7.83 -8.70 -14.82
C TYR A 156 7.90 -10.01 -14.03
N ASP A 157 8.79 -10.90 -14.44
CA ASP A 157 8.96 -12.24 -13.89
C ASP A 157 9.49 -12.27 -12.46
N ASN A 158 10.14 -11.19 -12.05
CA ASN A 158 10.74 -11.02 -10.73
C ASN A 158 9.82 -10.31 -9.74
N VAL A 159 8.54 -10.05 -10.05
CA VAL A 159 7.57 -9.63 -9.03
C VAL A 159 7.16 -10.85 -8.19
N LEU A 160 7.65 -10.91 -6.95
CA LEU A 160 7.31 -11.96 -6.00
C LEU A 160 5.91 -11.76 -5.42
N ALA A 161 5.63 -10.53 -5.00
CA ALA A 161 4.39 -10.21 -4.31
C ALA A 161 3.95 -8.76 -4.49
N PHE A 162 2.64 -8.56 -4.47
CA PHE A 162 1.99 -7.26 -4.30
C PHE A 162 1.50 -7.12 -2.86
N ASN A 163 2.03 -6.14 -2.13
CA ASN A 163 1.66 -5.86 -0.76
C ASN A 163 0.51 -4.84 -0.73
N ILE A 164 -0.66 -5.24 -0.21
CA ILE A 164 -1.91 -4.46 -0.29
C ILE A 164 -2.11 -3.47 0.87
N GLY A 165 -1.16 -3.42 1.80
CA GLY A 165 -1.18 -2.47 2.91
C GLY A 165 0.02 -2.65 3.83
N ASN A 166 0.43 -1.55 4.44
CA ASN A 166 1.51 -1.50 5.42
C ASN A 166 1.02 -0.77 6.67
N GLU A 167 0.93 -1.49 7.80
CA GLU A 167 0.55 -0.94 9.10
C GLU A 167 -0.75 -0.11 9.06
N VAL A 168 -1.73 -0.58 8.28
CA VAL A 168 -3.08 0.00 8.26
C VAL A 168 -3.68 -0.18 9.65
N VAL A 169 -3.65 -1.42 10.16
CA VAL A 169 -3.98 -1.74 11.54
C VAL A 169 -2.69 -1.69 12.35
N ASN A 170 -2.61 -0.76 13.29
CA ASN A 170 -1.40 -0.54 14.10
C ASN A 170 -1.64 -0.41 15.61
N GLN A 171 -2.89 -0.48 16.04
CA GLN A 171 -3.26 -0.47 17.46
C GLN A 171 -4.60 -1.18 17.64
N VAL A 172 -4.88 -1.68 18.84
CA VAL A 172 -6.15 -2.37 19.15
C VAL A 172 -7.37 -1.55 18.74
N SER A 173 -7.34 -0.23 18.97
CA SER A 173 -8.44 0.69 18.70
C SER A 173 -8.75 0.90 17.22
N ASN A 174 -7.88 0.47 16.29
CA ASN A 174 -8.14 0.55 14.85
C ASN A 174 -8.21 -0.81 14.13
N THR A 175 -8.40 -1.91 14.89
CA THR A 175 -8.62 -3.25 14.30
C THR A 175 -9.90 -3.34 13.44
N ASN A 176 -10.83 -2.38 13.58
CA ASN A 176 -11.96 -2.21 12.68
C ASN A 176 -11.56 -1.89 11.22
N ALA A 177 -10.29 -1.58 10.92
CA ALA A 177 -9.78 -1.45 9.55
C ALA A 177 -9.44 -2.82 8.90
N ALA A 178 -9.24 -3.88 9.69
CA ALA A 178 -8.83 -5.20 9.19
C ALA A 178 -9.80 -5.82 8.14
N PRO A 179 -11.15 -5.68 8.25
CA PRO A 179 -12.06 -6.19 7.22
C PRO A 179 -11.85 -5.56 5.85
N TYR A 180 -11.43 -4.29 5.79
CA TYR A 180 -11.14 -3.60 4.53
C TYR A 180 -9.84 -4.10 3.90
N VAL A 181 -8.81 -4.32 4.72
CA VAL A 181 -7.56 -4.97 4.27
C VAL A 181 -7.85 -6.37 3.72
N LYS A 182 -8.69 -7.14 4.42
CA LYS A 182 -9.05 -8.50 4.00
C LYS A 182 -9.91 -8.52 2.74
N ALA A 183 -10.79 -7.54 2.54
CA ALA A 183 -11.52 -7.36 1.28
C ALA A 183 -10.58 -6.98 0.12
N ALA A 184 -9.58 -6.14 0.37
CA ALA A 184 -8.55 -5.86 -0.62
C ALA A 184 -7.79 -7.15 -1.00
N ALA A 185 -7.47 -8.02 -0.04
CA ALA A 185 -6.85 -9.31 -0.34
C ALA A 185 -7.74 -10.17 -1.25
N ARG A 186 -9.02 -10.31 -0.90
CA ARG A 186 -10.02 -11.03 -1.72
C ARG A 186 -10.05 -10.53 -3.16
N ASP A 187 -10.22 -9.23 -3.32
CA ASP A 187 -10.48 -8.63 -4.63
C ASP A 187 -9.22 -8.62 -5.51
N ILE A 188 -8.05 -8.33 -4.93
CA ILE A 188 -6.77 -8.37 -5.66
C ILE A 188 -6.38 -9.80 -6.04
N LYS A 189 -6.61 -10.79 -5.18
CA LYS A 189 -6.36 -12.20 -5.53
C LYS A 189 -7.27 -12.69 -6.64
N ALA A 190 -8.56 -12.31 -6.59
CA ALA A 190 -9.50 -12.59 -7.67
C ALA A 190 -9.03 -11.95 -8.99
N TYR A 191 -8.58 -10.70 -8.95
CA TYR A 191 -8.05 -10.01 -10.11
C TYR A 191 -6.81 -10.70 -10.70
N LEU A 192 -5.78 -10.95 -9.87
CA LEU A 192 -4.54 -11.62 -10.29
C LEU A 192 -4.81 -12.99 -10.93
N THR A 193 -5.74 -13.76 -10.35
CA THR A 193 -6.19 -15.05 -10.90
C THR A 193 -6.82 -14.87 -12.28
N SER A 194 -7.68 -13.87 -12.46
CA SER A 194 -8.37 -13.60 -13.72
C SER A 194 -7.43 -13.21 -14.87
N VAL A 195 -6.27 -12.65 -14.54
CA VAL A 195 -5.26 -12.21 -15.52
C VAL A 195 -4.07 -13.18 -15.61
N GLY A 196 -4.15 -14.34 -14.96
CA GLY A 196 -3.13 -15.38 -15.01
C GLY A 196 -1.81 -15.03 -14.32
N SER A 197 -1.82 -14.08 -13.40
CA SER A 197 -0.64 -13.73 -12.60
C SER A 197 -0.44 -14.72 -11.45
N SER A 198 0.81 -15.09 -11.19
CA SER A 198 1.21 -15.94 -10.06
C SER A 198 1.83 -15.17 -8.89
N ALA A 199 1.83 -13.84 -8.95
CA ALA A 199 2.33 -13.00 -7.85
C ALA A 199 1.50 -13.24 -6.58
N LEU A 200 2.17 -13.27 -5.43
CA LEU A 200 1.53 -13.46 -4.13
C LEU A 200 0.91 -12.14 -3.65
N VAL A 201 -0.16 -12.21 -2.85
CA VAL A 201 -0.74 -11.02 -2.19
C VAL A 201 -0.29 -10.96 -0.73
N GLY A 202 0.39 -9.88 -0.34
CA GLY A 202 0.94 -9.69 1.00
C GLY A 202 0.26 -8.60 1.81
N TYR A 203 0.39 -8.67 3.13
CA TYR A 203 0.17 -7.54 4.04
C TYR A 203 1.37 -7.41 4.99
N SER A 204 1.81 -6.18 5.27
CA SER A 204 2.88 -5.92 6.23
C SER A 204 2.30 -5.29 7.49
N ALA A 205 2.35 -6.02 8.60
CA ALA A 205 1.81 -5.61 9.89
C ALA A 205 2.87 -4.91 10.74
N THR A 206 2.41 -4.02 11.62
CA THR A 206 3.26 -3.48 12.67
C THR A 206 3.45 -4.52 13.78
N ASP A 207 4.46 -4.30 14.61
CA ASP A 207 4.64 -5.02 15.86
C ASP A 207 3.88 -4.35 17.01
N GLY A 208 3.62 -5.10 18.07
CA GLY A 208 2.89 -4.61 19.23
C GLY A 208 2.67 -5.70 20.26
N ASP A 209 1.75 -5.46 21.18
CA ASP A 209 1.39 -6.43 22.22
C ASP A 209 1.04 -7.79 21.61
N ALA A 210 1.46 -8.86 22.27
CA ALA A 210 1.39 -10.20 21.71
C ALA A 210 -0.02 -10.60 21.29
N ASP A 211 -1.04 -10.26 22.08
CA ASP A 211 -2.44 -10.58 21.79
C ASP A 211 -2.93 -9.84 20.53
N PHE A 212 -2.69 -8.53 20.43
CA PHE A 212 -3.00 -7.73 19.24
C PHE A 212 -2.29 -8.25 17.99
N ARG A 213 -0.97 -8.47 18.09
CA ARG A 213 -0.14 -8.93 16.98
C ARG A 213 -0.59 -10.30 16.47
N ASN A 214 -0.85 -11.24 17.37
CA ASN A 214 -1.23 -12.60 17.02
C ASN A 214 -2.67 -12.63 16.48
N ASP A 215 -3.62 -11.93 17.11
CA ASP A 215 -5.01 -11.87 16.64
C ASP A 215 -5.11 -11.25 15.23
N LEU A 216 -4.35 -10.20 14.95
CA LEU A 216 -4.30 -9.61 13.60
C LEU A 216 -3.71 -10.58 12.57
N ALA A 217 -2.65 -11.31 12.94
CA ALA A 217 -2.05 -12.33 12.09
C ALA A 217 -3.03 -13.47 11.80
N GLU A 218 -3.72 -13.98 12.81
CA GLU A 218 -4.76 -14.99 12.64
C GLU A 218 -5.91 -14.47 11.77
N TYR A 219 -6.39 -13.25 11.99
CA TYR A 219 -7.50 -12.66 11.24
C TYR A 219 -7.18 -12.47 9.75
N LEU A 220 -5.99 -11.96 9.39
CA LEU A 220 -5.64 -11.72 7.99
C LEU A 220 -5.27 -13.00 7.23
N THR A 221 -5.01 -14.10 7.96
CA THR A 221 -4.56 -15.38 7.39
C THR A 221 -5.58 -16.51 7.51
N CYS A 222 -6.71 -16.29 8.18
CA CYS A 222 -7.83 -17.24 8.29
C CYS A 222 -8.76 -17.20 7.07
N GLY A 223 -9.59 -18.25 6.95
CA GLY A 223 -10.56 -18.41 5.88
C GLY A 223 -9.98 -19.05 4.63
N GLY A 224 -10.76 -19.07 3.55
CA GLY A 224 -10.36 -19.68 2.28
C GLY A 224 -9.14 -19.01 1.65
N ASN A 225 -8.45 -19.76 0.78
CA ASN A 225 -7.30 -19.23 0.02
C ASN A 225 -7.67 -18.04 -0.87
N ASP A 226 -8.95 -17.85 -1.19
CA ASP A 226 -9.45 -16.70 -1.94
C ASP A 226 -9.49 -15.40 -1.10
N ILE A 227 -9.53 -15.47 0.23
CA ILE A 227 -9.64 -14.29 1.12
C ILE A 227 -8.47 -14.09 2.09
N ALA A 228 -7.73 -15.15 2.42
CA ALA A 228 -6.52 -15.05 3.24
C ALA A 228 -5.37 -14.45 2.43
N VAL A 229 -4.52 -13.61 3.04
CA VAL A 229 -3.28 -13.16 2.38
C VAL A 229 -2.36 -14.35 2.09
N ASP A 230 -1.55 -14.25 1.04
CA ASP A 230 -0.55 -15.26 0.72
C ASP A 230 0.71 -15.13 1.58
N LEU A 231 1.09 -13.89 1.87
CA LEU A 231 2.24 -13.51 2.67
C LEU A 231 1.80 -12.61 3.84
N TYR A 232 2.26 -12.92 5.04
CA TYR A 232 2.11 -12.05 6.21
C TYR A 232 3.47 -11.54 6.68
N GLY A 233 3.70 -10.24 6.49
CA GLY A 233 4.89 -9.54 6.94
C GLY A 233 4.70 -9.01 8.36
N LEU A 234 5.74 -9.09 9.18
CA LEU A 234 5.83 -8.39 10.46
C LEU A 234 7.01 -7.40 10.44
N ASN A 235 6.74 -6.12 10.61
CA ASN A 235 7.76 -5.10 10.81
C ASN A 235 8.24 -5.20 12.27
N ASN A 236 9.35 -5.91 12.52
CA ASN A 236 9.81 -6.19 13.88
C ASN A 236 11.18 -5.62 14.17
N TYR A 237 11.24 -4.81 15.23
CA TYR A 237 12.46 -4.14 15.68
C TYR A 237 12.85 -4.51 17.12
N GLU A 238 12.32 -5.60 17.67
CA GLU A 238 12.61 -6.02 19.07
C GLU A 238 14.06 -6.48 19.26
N TRP A 239 14.72 -7.00 18.20
CA TRP A 239 16.11 -7.44 18.28
C TRP A 239 17.09 -6.28 18.10
N CYS A 240 17.66 -5.80 19.21
CA CYS A 240 18.64 -4.71 19.22
C CYS A 240 20.04 -5.16 19.66
N GLY A 241 21.08 -4.66 18.99
CA GLY A 241 22.47 -4.89 19.37
C GLY A 241 22.90 -6.36 19.28
N ASN A 242 23.50 -6.89 20.35
CA ASN A 242 23.95 -8.29 20.43
C ASN A 242 22.94 -9.19 21.17
N ALA A 243 21.64 -8.93 21.03
CA ALA A 243 20.61 -9.79 21.61
C ALA A 243 20.70 -11.23 21.05
N ASN A 244 19.93 -12.13 21.65
CA ASN A 244 19.72 -13.50 21.18
C ASN A 244 18.21 -13.81 21.13
N TYR A 245 17.87 -14.98 20.59
CA TYR A 245 16.50 -15.45 20.38
C TYR A 245 15.54 -15.26 21.58
N ASN A 246 16.03 -15.40 22.81
CA ASN A 246 15.20 -15.23 24.00
C ASN A 246 15.19 -13.78 24.50
N SER A 247 16.35 -13.11 24.52
CA SER A 247 16.44 -11.75 25.05
C SER A 247 15.84 -10.70 24.11
N SER A 248 15.64 -11.03 22.83
CA SER A 248 14.99 -10.18 21.84
C SER A 248 13.47 -10.33 21.79
N GLY A 249 12.87 -11.24 22.56
CA GLY A 249 11.42 -11.54 22.48
C GLY A 249 11.01 -12.41 21.29
N TRP A 250 11.93 -12.71 20.35
CA TRP A 250 11.63 -13.52 19.17
C TRP A 250 11.14 -14.94 19.50
N ASN A 251 11.49 -15.48 20.67
CA ASN A 251 10.92 -16.73 21.15
C ASN A 251 9.39 -16.67 21.31
N THR A 252 8.86 -15.55 21.79
CA THR A 252 7.42 -15.32 21.95
C THR A 252 6.76 -15.11 20.59
N ILE A 253 7.40 -14.34 19.70
CA ILE A 253 6.92 -14.11 18.33
C ILE A 253 6.82 -15.43 17.55
N VAL A 254 7.92 -16.20 17.52
CA VAL A 254 7.95 -17.51 16.85
C VAL A 254 6.89 -18.42 17.42
N SER A 255 6.69 -18.45 18.74
CA SER A 255 5.64 -19.25 19.37
C SER A 255 4.23 -18.82 18.95
N GLY A 256 3.95 -17.51 18.90
CA GLY A 256 2.64 -16.99 18.49
C GLY A 256 2.30 -17.29 17.03
N PHE A 257 3.33 -17.35 16.16
CA PHE A 257 3.15 -17.52 14.72
C PHE A 257 3.19 -19.00 14.27
N GLN A 258 3.41 -19.95 15.18
CA GLN A 258 3.57 -21.38 14.84
C GLN A 258 2.40 -21.96 14.06
N ASN A 259 1.18 -21.46 14.27
CA ASN A 259 -0.05 -21.99 13.67
C ASN A 259 -0.57 -21.14 12.50
N ILE A 260 0.12 -20.08 12.09
CA ILE A 260 -0.27 -19.27 10.93
C ILE A 260 -0.18 -20.13 9.66
N PRO A 261 -1.25 -20.27 8.86
CA PRO A 261 -1.31 -21.25 7.77
C PRO A 261 -0.65 -20.78 6.47
N VAL A 262 -0.20 -19.52 6.43
CA VAL A 262 0.38 -18.85 5.26
C VAL A 262 1.85 -18.50 5.52
N ALA A 263 2.60 -18.16 4.48
CA ALA A 263 4.01 -17.85 4.64
C ALA A 263 4.20 -16.51 5.36
N THR A 264 4.98 -16.52 6.44
CA THR A 264 5.30 -15.30 7.19
C THR A 264 6.74 -14.90 6.96
N TYR A 265 7.05 -13.61 7.12
CA TYR A 265 8.42 -13.08 7.02
C TYR A 265 8.56 -11.80 7.85
N MET A 266 9.79 -11.43 8.20
CA MET A 266 10.04 -10.11 8.80
C MET A 266 10.02 -9.07 7.68
N SER A 267 8.91 -8.36 7.50
CA SER A 267 8.76 -7.38 6.40
C SER A 267 9.64 -6.16 6.56
N GLU A 268 10.09 -5.90 7.80
CA GLU A 268 11.18 -5.01 8.16
C GLU A 268 11.87 -5.54 9.42
N TYR A 269 13.18 -5.34 9.53
CA TYR A 269 13.95 -5.50 10.77
C TYR A 269 15.24 -4.69 10.75
N GLY A 270 15.88 -4.55 11.92
CA GLY A 270 17.21 -3.94 12.06
C GLY A 270 17.25 -2.77 13.04
N CYS A 271 16.88 -3.00 14.30
CA CYS A 271 16.78 -1.99 15.36
C CYS A 271 18.02 -1.07 15.48
N ILE A 272 17.80 0.25 15.49
CA ILE A 272 18.86 1.26 15.65
C ILE A 272 19.13 1.69 17.10
N PHE A 273 18.30 1.28 18.07
CA PHE A 273 18.37 1.79 19.45
C PHE A 273 19.55 1.27 20.29
N GLN A 274 20.30 0.29 19.80
CA GLN A 274 21.54 -0.20 20.43
C GLN A 274 22.68 -0.23 19.39
N PRO A 275 23.23 0.93 19.01
CA PRO A 275 24.26 1.00 17.99
C PRO A 275 25.63 0.49 18.52
N PRO A 276 26.51 -0.01 17.63
CA PRO A 276 26.27 -0.23 16.20
C PRO A 276 25.32 -1.40 15.97
N ARG A 277 24.52 -1.35 14.89
CA ARG A 277 23.70 -2.50 14.48
C ARG A 277 24.60 -3.66 14.08
N LEU A 278 24.55 -4.75 14.84
CA LEU A 278 25.42 -5.91 14.64
C LEU A 278 24.82 -6.95 13.68
N TRP A 279 23.51 -6.83 13.39
CA TRP A 279 22.76 -7.72 12.52
C TRP A 279 22.80 -9.19 12.97
N THR A 280 22.92 -9.44 14.28
CA THR A 280 22.99 -10.82 14.81
C THR A 280 21.66 -11.56 14.70
N GLU A 281 20.56 -10.85 14.55
CA GLU A 281 19.24 -11.37 14.19
C GLU A 281 19.24 -12.12 12.86
N VAL A 282 20.13 -11.78 11.92
CA VAL A 282 20.23 -12.47 10.62
C VAL A 282 20.58 -13.94 10.80
N ALA A 283 21.51 -14.26 11.71
CA ALA A 283 21.87 -15.65 11.97
C ALA A 283 20.66 -16.46 12.49
N ALA A 284 19.83 -15.86 13.34
CA ALA A 284 18.61 -16.47 13.85
C ALA A 284 17.54 -16.59 12.76
N LEU A 285 17.31 -15.53 11.98
CA LEU A 285 16.28 -15.45 10.93
C LEU A 285 16.40 -16.54 9.86
N PHE A 286 17.63 -16.96 9.57
CA PHE A 286 17.94 -18.00 8.60
C PHE A 286 18.32 -19.35 9.25
N SER A 287 17.99 -19.56 10.52
CA SER A 287 18.18 -20.83 11.23
C SER A 287 16.93 -21.28 12.00
N THR A 288 16.81 -22.58 12.26
CA THR A 288 15.81 -23.13 13.20
C THR A 288 16.09 -22.58 14.61
N PRO A 289 15.06 -22.18 15.39
CA PRO A 289 13.62 -22.40 15.15
C PRO A 289 12.91 -21.34 14.30
N VAL A 290 13.56 -20.23 13.95
CA VAL A 290 12.88 -19.13 13.25
C VAL A 290 12.45 -19.56 11.85
N THR A 291 13.26 -20.32 11.12
CA THR A 291 12.94 -20.82 9.76
C THR A 291 11.78 -21.80 9.68
N ASP A 292 11.36 -22.35 10.83
CA ASP A 292 10.20 -23.25 10.91
C ASP A 292 8.90 -22.45 10.82
N VAL A 293 8.97 -21.13 11.04
CA VAL A 293 7.83 -20.20 11.04
C VAL A 293 8.00 -19.14 9.95
N PHE A 294 9.11 -18.42 9.94
CA PHE A 294 9.38 -17.31 9.04
C PHE A 294 10.23 -17.73 7.83
N SER A 295 9.90 -17.19 6.66
CA SER A 295 10.59 -17.40 5.39
C SER A 295 11.58 -16.25 5.09
N GLY A 296 12.36 -15.84 6.09
CA GLY A 296 13.36 -14.77 5.97
C GLY A 296 12.82 -13.37 6.30
N GLY A 297 13.42 -12.33 5.71
CA GLY A 297 13.01 -10.95 5.95
C GLY A 297 13.74 -9.89 5.13
N ILE A 298 13.38 -8.63 5.40
CA ILE A 298 13.86 -7.43 4.72
C ILE A 298 14.57 -6.51 5.73
N ALA A 299 15.86 -6.27 5.53
CA ALA A 299 16.61 -5.32 6.35
C ALA A 299 16.19 -3.87 6.02
N PHE A 300 15.91 -3.06 7.05
CA PHE A 300 15.56 -1.65 6.90
C PHE A 300 16.76 -0.75 7.24
N SER A 301 17.31 0.07 6.35
CA SER A 301 16.98 0.29 4.94
C SER A 301 18.25 0.55 4.12
N TYR A 302 18.17 0.46 2.79
CA TYR A 302 19.27 0.80 1.89
C TYR A 302 19.55 2.31 1.92
N PHE A 303 18.55 3.11 1.55
CA PHE A 303 18.62 4.57 1.48
C PHE A 303 18.59 5.22 2.88
N PRO A 304 19.27 6.37 3.06
CA PRO A 304 19.20 7.14 4.31
C PRO A 304 17.78 7.65 4.57
N THR A 305 17.39 7.63 5.83
CA THR A 305 16.11 8.16 6.31
C THR A 305 16.34 9.20 7.42
N SER A 306 15.37 10.08 7.61
CA SER A 306 15.44 11.16 8.60
C SER A 306 15.52 10.69 10.06
N ASP A 307 15.03 9.48 10.34
CA ASP A 307 15.02 8.84 11.67
C ASP A 307 16.29 8.02 11.95
N GLY A 308 17.28 8.04 11.03
CA GLY A 308 18.62 7.51 11.28
C GLY A 308 18.85 6.08 10.76
N TYR A 309 17.94 5.54 9.95
CA TYR A 309 18.21 4.36 9.14
C TYR A 309 18.95 4.72 7.84
N GLY A 310 19.25 3.69 7.06
CA GLY A 310 20.04 3.75 5.84
C GLY A 310 21.46 3.27 6.02
N MET A 311 21.95 2.61 4.98
CA MET A 311 23.26 1.97 4.97
C MET A 311 24.20 2.57 3.91
N VAL A 312 23.68 3.43 3.04
CA VAL A 312 24.47 4.11 2.02
C VAL A 312 24.24 5.63 2.05
N THR A 313 25.21 6.36 1.53
CA THR A 313 25.09 7.79 1.20
C THR A 313 25.45 8.03 -0.26
N PHE A 314 24.92 9.10 -0.83
CA PHE A 314 25.13 9.45 -2.23
C PHE A 314 25.97 10.72 -2.34
N SER A 315 26.81 10.82 -3.36
CA SER A 315 27.45 12.09 -3.72
C SER A 315 26.41 13.15 -4.08
N SER A 316 26.79 14.42 -4.03
CA SER A 316 25.89 15.54 -4.33
C SER A 316 25.29 15.50 -5.75
N ASP A 317 25.95 14.82 -6.69
CA ASP A 317 25.46 14.58 -8.06
C ASP A 317 24.65 13.28 -8.20
N GLY A 318 24.51 12.50 -7.13
CA GLY A 318 23.80 11.22 -7.09
C GLY A 318 24.51 10.08 -7.81
N ASN A 319 25.70 10.27 -8.39
CA ASN A 319 26.32 9.27 -9.26
C ASN A 319 27.16 8.22 -8.52
N SER A 320 27.58 8.51 -7.28
CA SER A 320 28.42 7.61 -6.49
C SER A 320 27.78 7.29 -5.15
N VAL A 321 28.00 6.05 -4.70
CA VAL A 321 27.45 5.50 -3.46
C VAL A 321 28.61 5.19 -2.51
N THR A 322 28.49 5.66 -1.27
CA THR A 322 29.40 5.31 -0.18
C THR A 322 28.67 4.42 0.82
N THR A 323 29.21 3.24 1.09
CA THR A 323 28.66 2.30 2.07
C THR A 323 29.15 2.61 3.48
N SER A 324 28.31 2.45 4.48
CA SER A 324 28.69 2.57 5.88
C SER A 324 29.32 1.29 6.45
N ASP A 325 29.87 1.36 7.68
CA ASP A 325 30.26 0.14 8.42
C ASP A 325 29.06 -0.78 8.69
N ASP A 326 27.86 -0.19 8.71
CA ASP A 326 26.62 -0.93 8.92
C ASP A 326 26.26 -1.83 7.75
N PHE A 327 26.39 -1.29 6.53
CA PHE A 327 26.32 -2.05 5.29
C PHE A 327 27.29 -3.25 5.32
N THR A 328 28.53 -3.00 5.75
CA THR A 328 29.58 -4.02 5.79
C THR A 328 29.23 -5.15 6.77
N ARG A 329 28.66 -4.82 7.94
CA ARG A 329 28.19 -5.82 8.91
C ARG A 329 27.01 -6.62 8.40
N LEU A 330 26.01 -5.98 7.79
CA LEU A 330 24.87 -6.70 7.19
C LEU A 330 25.33 -7.64 6.08
N SER A 331 26.15 -7.15 5.15
CA SER A 331 26.75 -7.96 4.07
C SER A 331 27.47 -9.17 4.65
N THR A 332 28.25 -9.00 5.72
CA THR A 332 28.94 -10.12 6.39
C THR A 332 27.97 -11.16 6.93
N GLN A 333 26.91 -10.74 7.65
CA GLN A 333 25.93 -11.65 8.21
C GLN A 333 25.14 -12.39 7.12
N TYR A 334 24.66 -11.67 6.10
CA TYR A 334 23.92 -12.26 4.98
C TYR A 334 24.72 -13.29 4.19
N ASN A 335 25.99 -13.01 3.93
CA ASN A 335 26.86 -13.94 3.21
C ASN A 335 27.28 -15.16 4.05
N ALA A 336 27.09 -15.12 5.38
CA ALA A 336 27.37 -16.25 6.27
C ALA A 336 26.17 -17.21 6.46
N THR A 337 24.96 -16.82 6.04
CA THR A 337 23.75 -17.64 6.21
C THR A 337 23.77 -18.92 5.37
N GLN A 338 23.28 -20.02 5.95
CA GLN A 338 23.05 -21.30 5.27
C GLN A 338 21.70 -21.86 5.72
N PRO A 339 20.57 -21.34 5.20
CA PRO A 339 19.26 -21.76 5.65
C PRO A 339 18.98 -23.22 5.28
N PRO A 340 18.24 -23.96 6.12
CA PRO A 340 17.93 -25.35 5.87
C PRO A 340 16.99 -25.49 4.66
N ASN A 341 17.20 -26.52 3.84
CA ASN A 341 16.25 -26.87 2.77
C ASN A 341 15.16 -27.82 3.28
N SER A 342 14.43 -27.40 4.33
CA SER A 342 13.38 -28.21 4.96
C SER A 342 12.21 -27.34 5.45
N PRO A 343 10.97 -27.90 5.55
CA PRO A 343 10.59 -29.23 5.06
C PRO A 343 10.57 -29.30 3.53
N ALA A 344 10.66 -30.51 2.97
CA ALA A 344 10.51 -30.71 1.54
C ALA A 344 9.09 -30.33 1.09
N GLN A 345 8.94 -29.69 -0.07
CA GLN A 345 7.64 -29.18 -0.54
C GLN A 345 6.55 -30.27 -0.54
N SER A 346 6.90 -31.49 -0.96
CA SER A 346 5.98 -32.63 -1.01
C SER A 346 5.47 -33.12 0.35
N SER A 347 6.12 -32.71 1.45
CA SER A 347 5.72 -33.04 2.83
C SER A 347 4.83 -31.98 3.47
N VAL A 348 4.64 -30.84 2.81
CA VAL A 348 3.84 -29.73 3.33
C VAL A 348 2.40 -29.88 2.89
N THR A 349 1.49 -29.86 3.85
CA THR A 349 0.05 -29.79 3.61
C THR A 349 -0.42 -28.34 3.68
N ALA A 350 -1.27 -27.93 2.75
CA ALA A 350 -1.96 -26.65 2.85
C ALA A 350 -2.90 -26.68 4.07
N GLY A 351 -2.73 -25.71 4.98
CA GLY A 351 -3.60 -25.50 6.12
C GLY A 351 -4.59 -24.37 5.85
N GLN A 352 -5.67 -24.37 6.61
CA GLN A 352 -6.63 -23.28 6.70
C GLN A 352 -7.10 -23.20 8.15
N ASN A 353 -7.17 -21.97 8.68
CA ASN A 353 -7.71 -21.71 10.00
C ASN A 353 -9.08 -21.04 9.87
N ASP A 354 -9.98 -21.33 10.82
CA ASP A 354 -11.20 -20.55 10.98
C ASP A 354 -10.87 -19.14 11.46
N CYS A 355 -11.72 -18.18 11.13
CA CYS A 355 -11.48 -16.81 11.55
C CYS A 355 -11.76 -16.58 13.03
N PRO A 356 -10.91 -15.82 13.73
CA PRO A 356 -11.13 -15.53 15.14
C PRO A 356 -12.45 -14.76 15.31
N ASN A 357 -13.06 -14.95 16.47
CA ASN A 357 -14.18 -14.11 16.91
C ASN A 357 -13.64 -12.77 17.41
N GLU A 358 -14.52 -11.77 17.52
CA GLU A 358 -14.18 -10.51 18.16
C GLU A 358 -13.67 -10.72 19.60
N SER A 359 -12.63 -9.99 19.97
CA SER A 359 -11.91 -10.06 21.24
C SER A 359 -11.60 -8.64 21.75
N ALA A 360 -10.97 -8.55 22.93
CA ALA A 360 -10.48 -7.26 23.43
C ALA A 360 -9.35 -6.68 22.57
N SER A 361 -8.59 -7.53 21.88
CA SER A 361 -7.47 -7.20 21.00
C SER A 361 -7.84 -7.13 19.52
N LEU A 362 -9.06 -7.54 19.15
CA LEU A 362 -9.55 -7.59 17.76
C LEU A 362 -11.06 -7.33 17.69
N VAL A 363 -11.47 -6.12 17.30
CA VAL A 363 -12.88 -5.77 17.11
C VAL A 363 -13.35 -5.92 15.66
N ALA A 364 -12.63 -6.68 14.85
CA ALA A 364 -12.88 -6.83 13.42
C ALA A 364 -14.00 -7.85 13.15
N SER A 365 -15.02 -7.44 12.39
CA SER A 365 -16.06 -8.34 11.90
C SER A 365 -15.51 -9.32 10.87
N ASN A 366 -16.05 -10.53 10.83
CA ASN A 366 -15.81 -11.46 9.72
C ASN A 366 -16.66 -11.15 8.48
N THR A 367 -17.59 -10.18 8.56
CA THR A 367 -18.32 -9.68 7.38
C THR A 367 -17.48 -8.61 6.68
N LEU A 368 -17.05 -8.90 5.46
CA LEU A 368 -16.20 -8.02 4.65
C LEU A 368 -17.04 -7.04 3.82
N PRO A 369 -16.53 -5.85 3.48
CA PRO A 369 -17.19 -4.97 2.53
C PRO A 369 -17.32 -5.65 1.14
N PRO A 370 -18.32 -5.27 0.35
CA PRO A 370 -18.49 -5.77 -1.03
C PRO A 370 -17.29 -5.37 -1.91
N THR A 371 -17.12 -6.07 -3.02
CA THR A 371 -16.16 -5.71 -4.07
C THR A 371 -16.58 -4.36 -4.67
N PRO A 372 -15.68 -3.36 -4.74
CA PRO A 372 -16.03 -2.06 -5.32
C PRO A 372 -16.44 -2.16 -6.79
N ASN A 373 -17.61 -1.59 -7.12
CA ASN A 373 -18.17 -1.61 -8.46
C ASN A 373 -18.19 -0.21 -9.09
N GLN A 374 -17.22 0.04 -9.98
CA GLN A 374 -17.11 1.33 -10.66
C GLN A 374 -18.35 1.64 -11.52
N GLY A 375 -18.89 0.64 -12.24
CA GLY A 375 -20.02 0.85 -13.14
C GLY A 375 -21.29 1.27 -12.40
N VAL A 376 -21.54 0.71 -11.22
CA VAL A 376 -22.67 1.11 -10.37
C VAL A 376 -22.46 2.50 -9.77
N CYS A 377 -21.27 2.79 -9.25
CA CYS A 377 -20.96 4.13 -8.74
C CYS A 377 -21.06 5.21 -9.84
N ASP A 378 -20.62 4.92 -11.06
CA ASP A 378 -20.75 5.82 -12.21
C ASP A 378 -22.22 6.02 -12.60
N CYS A 379 -23.00 4.94 -12.64
CA CYS A 379 -24.44 5.02 -12.92
C CYS A 379 -25.14 5.88 -11.89
N ILE A 380 -24.88 5.67 -10.59
CA ILE A 380 -25.43 6.48 -9.50
C ILE A 380 -25.07 7.94 -9.70
N ASN A 381 -23.77 8.24 -9.88
CA ASN A 381 -23.28 9.60 -10.03
C ASN A 381 -23.88 10.31 -11.26
N GLN A 382 -24.15 9.59 -12.35
CA GLN A 382 -24.71 10.18 -13.57
C GLN A 382 -26.24 10.29 -13.58
N LYS A 383 -26.94 9.36 -12.93
CA LYS A 383 -28.40 9.18 -13.11
C LYS A 383 -29.22 9.49 -11.86
N ALA A 384 -28.66 9.30 -10.68
CA ALA A 384 -29.40 9.41 -9.42
C ALA A 384 -29.06 10.67 -8.62
N LEU A 385 -27.93 11.33 -8.91
CA LEU A 385 -27.45 12.46 -8.12
C LEU A 385 -27.75 13.80 -8.80
N ALA A 386 -28.34 14.73 -8.04
CA ALA A 386 -28.66 16.08 -8.51
C ALA A 386 -27.46 17.03 -8.42
N CYS A 387 -26.56 16.78 -7.47
CA CYS A 387 -25.36 17.58 -7.21
C CYS A 387 -24.09 16.78 -7.42
N LEU A 388 -23.24 17.27 -8.32
CA LEU A 388 -22.00 16.63 -8.71
C LEU A 388 -20.82 17.48 -8.28
N VAL A 389 -19.88 16.85 -7.58
CA VAL A 389 -18.59 17.46 -7.26
C VAL A 389 -17.85 17.88 -8.55
N THR A 390 -17.20 19.04 -8.53
CA THR A 390 -16.39 19.49 -9.67
C THR A 390 -15.13 18.65 -9.82
N SER A 391 -14.58 18.59 -11.04
CA SER A 391 -13.33 17.87 -11.28
C SER A 391 -12.15 18.41 -10.48
N SER A 392 -12.09 19.72 -10.23
CA SER A 392 -11.04 20.32 -9.38
C SER A 392 -11.16 19.83 -7.94
N THR A 393 -12.38 19.79 -7.39
CA THR A 393 -12.63 19.32 -6.03
C THR A 393 -12.39 17.82 -5.91
N ALA A 394 -12.84 17.01 -6.88
CA ALA A 394 -12.67 15.56 -6.88
C ALA A 394 -11.18 15.12 -6.80
N ASN A 395 -10.26 15.96 -7.29
CA ASN A 395 -8.82 15.72 -7.24
C ASN A 395 -8.14 16.32 -5.99
N SER A 396 -8.91 16.77 -5.00
CA SER A 396 -8.40 17.33 -3.75
C SER A 396 -8.95 16.55 -2.55
N PRO A 397 -8.21 15.53 -2.05
CA PRO A 397 -8.64 14.70 -0.94
C PRO A 397 -9.05 15.50 0.31
N THR A 398 -8.29 16.54 0.67
CA THR A 398 -8.60 17.41 1.81
C THR A 398 -9.95 18.10 1.66
N ILE A 399 -10.20 18.72 0.49
CA ILE A 399 -11.48 19.42 0.25
C ILE A 399 -12.63 18.41 0.22
N VAL A 400 -12.44 17.24 -0.39
CA VAL A 400 -13.47 16.19 -0.42
C VAL A 400 -13.81 15.73 1.00
N GLY A 401 -12.80 15.46 1.84
CA GLY A 401 -13.00 15.05 3.22
C GLY A 401 -13.74 16.09 4.05
N ASP A 402 -13.29 17.34 4.01
CA ASP A 402 -13.91 18.45 4.76
C ASP A 402 -15.36 18.69 4.33
N LEU A 403 -15.62 18.71 3.02
CA LEU A 403 -16.97 18.88 2.50
C LEU A 403 -17.87 17.68 2.77
N LEU A 404 -17.32 16.46 2.79
CA LEU A 404 -18.10 15.27 3.11
C LEU A 404 -18.57 15.31 4.56
N ASN A 405 -17.67 15.65 5.49
CA ASN A 405 -18.01 15.86 6.90
C ASN A 405 -19.08 16.95 7.05
N TYR A 406 -18.90 18.08 6.37
CA TYR A 406 -19.85 19.18 6.40
C TYR A 406 -21.22 18.77 5.83
N ALA A 407 -21.27 18.18 4.63
CA ALA A 407 -22.51 17.76 3.98
C ALA A 407 -23.28 16.73 4.84
N CYS A 408 -22.59 15.77 5.44
CA CYS A 408 -23.21 14.82 6.36
C CYS A 408 -23.80 15.50 7.61
N SER A 409 -23.13 16.53 8.16
CA SER A 409 -23.67 17.30 9.28
C SER A 409 -24.95 18.09 8.92
N LEU A 410 -25.07 18.52 7.66
CA LEU A 410 -26.28 19.18 7.16
C LEU A 410 -27.45 18.22 7.05
N LEU A 411 -27.22 16.94 6.72
CA LEU A 411 -28.30 15.96 6.62
C LEU A 411 -28.97 15.71 7.97
N ASP A 412 -28.20 15.61 9.04
CA ASP A 412 -28.74 15.44 10.40
C ASP A 412 -29.64 16.63 10.80
N THR A 413 -29.16 17.85 10.57
CA THR A 413 -29.85 19.09 10.96
C THR A 413 -31.03 19.45 10.06
N SER A 414 -30.92 19.30 8.74
CA SER A 414 -31.94 19.74 7.78
C SER A 414 -33.09 18.75 7.59
N THR A 415 -32.88 17.48 7.94
CA THR A 415 -33.88 16.43 7.68
C THR A 415 -34.53 15.87 8.94
N ASN A 416 -34.20 16.42 10.12
CA ASN A 416 -34.55 15.82 11.42
C ASN A 416 -34.20 14.31 11.48
N GLY A 417 -33.07 13.94 10.89
CA GLY A 417 -32.59 12.55 10.83
C GLY A 417 -33.30 11.63 9.83
N THR A 418 -34.13 12.15 8.90
CA THR A 418 -34.80 11.31 7.89
C THR A 418 -33.91 10.93 6.71
N ALA A 419 -32.90 11.73 6.38
CA ALA A 419 -31.81 11.34 5.48
C ALA A 419 -30.47 11.43 6.21
N ASN A 420 -29.54 10.54 5.85
CA ASN A 420 -28.25 10.43 6.51
C ASN A 420 -27.17 9.89 5.55
N CYS A 421 -25.96 9.73 6.09
CA CYS A 421 -24.80 9.20 5.38
C CYS A 421 -24.60 7.68 5.55
N ASP A 422 -25.57 6.95 6.11
CA ASP A 422 -25.45 5.49 6.27
C ASP A 422 -25.25 4.76 4.93
N PRO A 423 -25.91 5.15 3.81
CA PRO A 423 -25.69 4.50 2.52
C PRO A 423 -24.26 4.59 1.99
N ILE A 424 -23.48 5.60 2.38
CA ILE A 424 -22.09 5.79 1.96
C ILE A 424 -21.07 5.40 3.05
N GLY A 425 -21.56 5.06 4.25
CA GLY A 425 -20.76 4.66 5.40
C GLY A 425 -20.46 3.16 5.44
N GLY A 426 -19.46 2.79 6.22
CA GLY A 426 -19.11 1.40 6.49
C GLY A 426 -18.52 1.26 7.89
N ASN A 427 -18.79 0.14 8.56
CA ASN A 427 -18.33 -0.11 9.91
C ASN A 427 -17.77 -1.54 10.01
N GLY A 428 -16.45 -1.64 10.04
CA GLY A 428 -15.73 -2.91 10.12
C GLY A 428 -15.87 -3.64 11.46
N THR A 429 -16.40 -3.02 12.51
CA THR A 429 -16.74 -3.70 13.76
C THR A 429 -18.07 -4.42 13.65
N SER A 430 -19.12 -3.71 13.23
CA SER A 430 -20.44 -4.32 13.04
C SER A 430 -20.57 -5.17 11.78
N GLY A 431 -19.61 -5.06 10.84
CA GLY A 431 -19.71 -5.69 9.53
C GLY A 431 -20.81 -5.12 8.64
N THR A 432 -21.23 -3.87 8.89
CA THR A 432 -22.32 -3.21 8.16
C THR A 432 -21.76 -2.21 7.18
N TYR A 433 -22.15 -2.34 5.90
CA TYR A 433 -21.66 -1.52 4.80
C TYR A 433 -22.86 -1.00 4.00
N GLY A 434 -22.95 0.32 3.85
CA GLY A 434 -23.98 0.94 3.04
C GLY A 434 -23.87 0.58 1.56
N GLN A 435 -24.97 0.69 0.83
CA GLN A 435 -25.06 0.30 -0.58
C GLN A 435 -24.12 1.07 -1.53
N LEU A 436 -23.56 2.20 -1.09
CA LEU A 436 -22.57 3.04 -1.79
C LEU A 436 -21.26 3.17 -1.00
N SER A 437 -21.03 2.34 0.02
CA SER A 437 -19.86 2.42 0.89
C SER A 437 -18.54 2.19 0.14
N TYR A 438 -18.60 1.48 -0.99
CA TYR A 438 -17.47 1.19 -1.86
C TYR A 438 -17.27 2.23 -2.96
N CYS A 439 -18.14 3.24 -3.09
CA CYS A 439 -17.92 4.30 -4.07
C CYS A 439 -16.77 5.23 -3.65
N SER A 440 -16.14 5.89 -4.63
CA SER A 440 -15.07 6.84 -4.36
C SER A 440 -15.56 7.99 -3.45
N PRO A 441 -14.66 8.63 -2.66
CA PRO A 441 -15.01 9.77 -1.83
C PRO A 441 -15.73 10.90 -2.58
N ALA A 442 -15.37 11.13 -3.86
CA ALA A 442 -16.03 12.09 -4.74
C ALA A 442 -17.51 11.77 -5.01
N VAL A 443 -17.83 10.49 -5.26
CA VAL A 443 -19.23 10.03 -5.44
C VAL A 443 -19.99 10.07 -4.12
N LYS A 444 -19.34 9.69 -3.00
CA LYS A 444 -19.92 9.80 -1.66
C LYS A 444 -20.29 11.26 -1.31
N LEU A 445 -19.42 12.20 -1.64
CA LEU A 445 -19.68 13.63 -1.47
C LEU A 445 -20.83 14.10 -2.37
N SER A 446 -20.84 13.69 -3.65
CA SER A 446 -21.95 13.98 -4.56
C SER A 446 -23.28 13.46 -4.02
N TYR A 447 -23.28 12.27 -3.40
CA TYR A 447 -24.46 11.71 -2.73
C TYR A 447 -24.92 12.60 -1.57
N ALA A 448 -24.03 12.95 -0.64
CA ALA A 448 -24.39 13.76 0.53
C ALA A 448 -24.94 15.14 0.14
N MET A 449 -24.32 15.80 -0.85
CA MET A 449 -24.78 17.08 -1.39
C MET A 449 -26.12 16.96 -2.11
N SER A 450 -26.33 15.87 -2.87
CA SER A 450 -27.61 15.61 -3.56
C SER A 450 -28.74 15.34 -2.57
N ALA A 451 -28.48 14.54 -1.54
CA ALA A 451 -29.43 14.30 -0.47
C ALA A 451 -29.83 15.63 0.21
N TYR A 452 -28.88 16.52 0.50
CA TYR A 452 -29.19 17.84 1.05
C TYR A 452 -30.03 18.70 0.08
N TYR A 453 -29.69 18.68 -1.21
CA TYR A 453 -30.41 19.40 -2.27
C TYR A 453 -31.87 18.96 -2.38
N GLU A 454 -32.18 17.66 -2.22
CA GLU A 454 -33.56 17.16 -2.29
C GLU A 454 -34.48 17.78 -1.22
N PHE A 455 -33.94 18.10 -0.04
CA PHE A 455 -34.69 18.81 1.02
C PHE A 455 -34.66 20.33 0.86
N ASN A 456 -33.75 20.85 0.03
CA ASN A 456 -33.55 22.29 -0.20
C ASN A 456 -33.42 22.58 -1.71
N PRO A 457 -34.46 22.37 -2.54
CA PRO A 457 -34.36 22.34 -4.00
C PRO A 457 -34.28 23.73 -4.64
N ILE A 458 -33.31 24.54 -4.21
CA ILE A 458 -32.91 25.79 -4.83
C ILE A 458 -31.53 25.57 -5.46
N ASP A 459 -31.30 26.15 -6.64
CA ASP A 459 -30.09 25.84 -7.41
C ASP A 459 -28.79 26.14 -6.63
N SER A 460 -28.80 27.15 -5.75
CA SER A 460 -27.67 27.51 -4.89
C SER A 460 -27.37 26.49 -3.77
N SER A 461 -28.31 25.60 -3.40
CA SER A 461 -28.04 24.55 -2.40
C SER A 461 -27.03 23.52 -2.90
N CYS A 462 -26.78 23.49 -4.21
CA CYS A 462 -25.84 22.58 -4.85
C CYS A 462 -24.42 23.13 -4.98
N ASP A 463 -24.21 24.42 -4.70
CA ASP A 463 -22.96 25.10 -5.04
C ASP A 463 -21.79 24.68 -4.13
N PHE A 464 -22.05 24.53 -2.83
CA PHE A 464 -21.02 24.18 -1.81
C PHE A 464 -19.74 25.04 -1.96
N ALA A 465 -19.92 26.36 -2.11
CA ALA A 465 -18.85 27.34 -2.34
C ALA A 465 -18.05 27.06 -3.63
N GLY A 466 -18.78 26.76 -4.72
CA GLY A 466 -18.23 26.46 -6.04
C GLY A 466 -17.61 25.06 -6.20
N ASN A 467 -17.76 24.19 -5.21
CA ASN A 467 -17.19 22.84 -5.23
C ASN A 467 -18.10 21.80 -5.87
N ALA A 468 -19.36 22.14 -6.12
CA ALA A 468 -20.31 21.28 -6.79
C ALA A 468 -21.21 22.06 -7.76
N THR A 469 -21.77 21.31 -8.71
CA THR A 469 -22.66 21.84 -9.76
C THR A 469 -23.86 20.94 -9.93
N LEU A 470 -24.94 21.52 -10.41
CA LEU A 470 -26.15 20.78 -10.75
C LEU A 470 -25.90 19.85 -11.94
N SER A 471 -26.30 18.60 -11.79
CA SER A 471 -26.31 17.64 -12.89
C SER A 471 -27.25 18.13 -14.01
N PRO A 472 -26.79 18.22 -15.27
CA PRO A 472 -27.67 18.52 -16.41
C PRO A 472 -28.78 17.48 -16.60
N THR A 473 -28.59 16.27 -16.09
CA THR A 473 -29.54 15.15 -16.12
C THR A 473 -30.09 14.82 -14.74
N ARG A 474 -30.14 15.80 -13.83
CA ARG A 474 -30.63 15.61 -12.47
C ARG A 474 -32.05 15.03 -12.46
N PRO A 475 -32.37 14.14 -11.51
CA PRO A 475 -33.75 13.72 -11.26
C PRO A 475 -34.66 14.92 -10.96
N ASN A 476 -35.93 14.86 -11.36
CA ASN A 476 -36.89 15.95 -11.09
C ASN A 476 -37.47 15.86 -9.68
N THR A 477 -37.47 14.66 -9.09
CA THR A 477 -38.03 14.36 -7.77
C THR A 477 -37.16 13.36 -7.01
N ALA A 478 -37.31 13.29 -5.69
CA ALA A 478 -36.64 12.27 -4.87
C ALA A 478 -37.06 10.83 -5.27
N GLN A 479 -38.28 10.65 -5.77
CA GLN A 479 -38.75 9.38 -6.31
C GLN A 479 -38.03 8.99 -7.60
N ASP A 480 -37.76 9.95 -8.48
CA ASP A 480 -36.96 9.73 -9.68
C ASP A 480 -35.52 9.35 -9.30
N ALA A 481 -34.93 10.05 -8.32
CA ALA A 481 -33.59 9.77 -7.80
C ALA A 481 -33.50 8.35 -7.23
N SER A 482 -34.46 7.98 -6.37
CA SER A 482 -34.55 6.65 -5.77
C SER A 482 -34.74 5.54 -6.82
N SER A 483 -35.55 5.80 -7.85
CA SER A 483 -35.80 4.86 -8.94
C SER A 483 -34.56 4.65 -9.80
N ALA A 484 -33.85 5.74 -10.15
CA ALA A 484 -32.59 5.68 -10.87
C ALA A 484 -31.52 4.95 -10.04
N ALA A 485 -31.43 5.22 -8.74
CA ALA A 485 -30.49 4.54 -7.85
C ALA A 485 -30.77 3.03 -7.78
N SER A 486 -32.03 2.65 -7.63
CA SER A 486 -32.44 1.23 -7.60
C SER A 486 -32.11 0.52 -8.92
N GLN A 487 -32.27 1.19 -10.06
CA GLN A 487 -31.88 0.65 -11.36
C GLN A 487 -30.37 0.44 -11.45
N CYS A 488 -29.56 1.41 -11.01
CA CYS A 488 -28.10 1.27 -10.99
C CYS A 488 -27.67 0.12 -10.06
N LEU A 489 -28.20 0.06 -8.85
CA LEU A 489 -27.87 -0.98 -7.86
C LEU A 489 -28.30 -2.38 -8.30
N SER A 490 -29.30 -2.51 -9.19
CA SER A 490 -29.71 -3.81 -9.73
C SER A 490 -28.65 -4.48 -10.63
N ALA A 491 -27.62 -3.73 -11.05
CA ALA A 491 -26.47 -4.27 -11.77
C ALA A 491 -25.41 -4.90 -10.85
N GLU A 492 -25.53 -4.75 -9.52
CA GLU A 492 -24.64 -5.42 -8.57
C GLU A 492 -24.79 -6.94 -8.63
N PRO A 493 -23.69 -7.69 -8.76
CA PRO A 493 -23.74 -9.15 -8.63
C PRO A 493 -24.29 -9.57 -7.27
N SER A 494 -25.11 -10.63 -7.27
CA SER A 494 -25.70 -11.18 -6.05
C SER A 494 -24.61 -11.51 -5.02
N GLY A 495 -24.77 -11.01 -3.79
CA GLY A 495 -23.80 -11.19 -2.70
C GLY A 495 -22.66 -10.17 -2.69
N GLY A 496 -22.62 -9.22 -3.64
CA GLY A 496 -21.68 -8.10 -3.64
C GLY A 496 -20.22 -8.48 -3.75
N THR A 497 -19.90 -9.74 -4.07
CA THR A 497 -18.53 -10.24 -4.24
C THR A 497 -18.39 -10.77 -5.65
N PHE A 498 -17.41 -10.24 -6.40
CA PHE A 498 -17.16 -10.62 -7.78
C PHE A 498 -15.69 -10.38 -8.13
N THR A 499 -15.26 -10.84 -9.30
CA THR A 499 -13.90 -10.60 -9.79
C THR A 499 -13.80 -9.18 -10.38
N PRO A 500 -12.95 -8.30 -9.84
CA PRO A 500 -12.69 -6.99 -10.44
C PRO A 500 -12.22 -7.09 -11.88
N SER A 501 -12.46 -6.03 -12.66
CA SER A 501 -11.96 -5.91 -14.03
C SER A 501 -10.86 -4.86 -14.11
N ALA A 502 -10.05 -4.96 -15.17
CA ALA A 502 -9.04 -3.94 -15.47
C ALA A 502 -9.68 -2.54 -15.58
N VAL A 503 -8.94 -1.52 -15.17
CA VAL A 503 -9.41 -0.13 -15.27
C VAL A 503 -9.57 0.23 -16.75
N SER A 504 -10.77 0.64 -17.14
CA SER A 504 -11.03 1.07 -18.52
C SER A 504 -10.26 2.36 -18.80
N SER A 505 -9.40 2.38 -19.81
CA SER A 505 -8.57 3.54 -20.19
C SER A 505 -9.35 4.68 -20.87
N SER A 506 -10.60 4.93 -20.47
CA SER A 506 -11.39 6.07 -20.93
C SER A 506 -10.96 7.35 -20.21
N GLY A 507 -9.79 7.88 -20.56
CA GLY A 507 -9.29 9.16 -20.02
C GLY A 507 -7.93 9.63 -20.55
N ALA A 508 -7.11 8.74 -21.09
CA ALA A 508 -5.89 9.15 -21.80
C ALA A 508 -6.22 9.38 -23.28
N SER A 509 -6.53 10.62 -23.65
CA SER A 509 -6.47 11.04 -25.06
C SER A 509 -5.06 10.75 -25.57
N GLN A 510 -4.88 9.62 -26.26
CA GLN A 510 -3.72 9.38 -27.09
C GLN A 510 -3.75 10.41 -28.22
N THR A 511 -3.04 11.51 -28.04
CA THR A 511 -2.58 12.34 -29.15
C THR A 511 -1.55 11.51 -29.91
N THR A 512 -2.02 10.73 -30.88
CA THR A 512 -1.20 10.17 -31.94
C THR A 512 -0.59 11.33 -32.74
N SER A 513 0.61 11.78 -32.37
CA SER A 513 1.39 12.69 -33.18
C SER A 513 2.19 11.88 -34.20
N SER A 514 1.64 11.77 -35.40
CA SER A 514 2.38 11.36 -36.58
C SER A 514 3.50 12.37 -36.85
N GLY A 515 4.72 12.01 -36.46
CA GLY A 515 5.91 12.82 -36.68
C GLY A 515 6.27 12.91 -38.16
N THR A 516 6.02 14.07 -38.77
CA THR A 516 6.68 14.48 -40.01
C THR A 516 7.82 15.41 -39.64
N ARG A 517 9.05 14.97 -39.93
CA ARG A 517 10.30 15.67 -39.65
C ARG A 517 10.44 16.91 -40.52
N THR A 518 10.64 18.07 -39.90
CA THR A 518 11.39 19.18 -40.52
C THR A 518 12.21 19.91 -39.47
N ASN A 519 13.53 19.86 -39.64
CA ASN A 519 14.53 20.63 -38.89
C ASN A 519 14.33 22.13 -39.05
N SER A 520 14.46 22.90 -37.98
CA SER A 520 15.13 24.21 -37.97
C SER A 520 15.50 24.63 -36.55
N ALA A 521 16.62 25.36 -36.48
CA ALA A 521 17.48 25.55 -35.33
C ALA A 521 17.04 26.67 -34.35
N SER A 522 17.50 26.51 -33.10
CA SER A 522 18.00 27.50 -32.13
C SER A 522 17.39 28.91 -32.06
N ALA A 523 16.82 29.25 -30.89
CA ALA A 523 17.19 30.47 -30.15
C ALA A 523 16.57 30.50 -28.74
N SER A 524 17.43 30.71 -27.76
CA SER A 524 17.15 31.10 -26.39
C SER A 524 16.56 32.52 -26.30
N ALA A 525 15.49 32.71 -25.55
CA ALA A 525 15.15 34.00 -24.94
C ALA A 525 14.25 33.82 -23.71
N SER A 526 14.73 34.37 -22.61
CA SER A 526 14.04 34.64 -21.35
C SER A 526 12.97 35.72 -21.52
N SER A 527 11.79 35.51 -20.92
CA SER A 527 10.95 36.62 -20.44
C SER A 527 9.95 36.09 -19.40
N GLY A 528 10.02 36.66 -18.20
CA GLY A 528 9.04 36.44 -17.15
C GLY A 528 7.70 37.07 -17.49
N ALA A 529 6.64 36.48 -16.93
CA ALA A 529 5.34 37.10 -16.82
C ALA A 529 4.73 36.73 -15.47
N SER A 530 4.59 37.75 -14.65
CA SER A 530 3.87 37.78 -13.38
C SER A 530 2.38 37.65 -13.63
N SER A 531 1.70 36.78 -12.89
CA SER A 531 0.24 36.80 -12.78
C SER A 531 -0.19 36.73 -11.32
N SER A 532 -0.42 37.91 -10.76
CA SER A 532 -1.15 38.14 -9.52
C SER A 532 -2.61 37.75 -9.74
N GLY A 533 -3.12 36.80 -8.94
CA GLY A 533 -4.52 36.39 -8.93
C GLY A 533 -4.93 36.06 -7.49
N LEU A 534 -5.88 36.85 -6.97
CA LEU A 534 -6.30 36.92 -5.58
C LEU A 534 -6.71 35.55 -4.99
N ARG A 535 -6.18 35.23 -3.80
CA ARG A 535 -6.79 34.30 -2.85
C ARG A 535 -7.47 35.12 -1.75
N ALA A 536 -8.80 35.09 -1.71
CA ALA A 536 -9.57 35.48 -0.54
C ALA A 536 -9.80 34.20 0.28
N ILE A 537 -9.11 34.07 1.42
CA ILE A 537 -9.35 33.01 2.41
C ILE A 537 -10.24 33.61 3.49
N ILE A 538 -11.33 32.91 3.80
CA ILE A 538 -12.26 33.24 4.87
C ILE A 538 -11.59 32.86 6.21
N GLU A 539 -11.30 33.87 7.03
CA GLU A 539 -10.97 33.71 8.45
C GLU A 539 -12.22 33.30 9.23
N VAL A 540 -12.23 32.09 9.79
CA VAL A 540 -13.14 31.72 10.87
C VAL A 540 -12.55 32.27 12.17
N LYS A 541 -13.20 33.28 12.75
CA LYS A 541 -12.83 33.91 14.02
C LYS A 541 -13.05 32.94 15.19
N GLY A 542 -11.98 32.33 15.68
CA GLY A 542 -11.91 31.75 17.02
C GLY A 542 -11.48 32.82 18.02
N SER A 543 -12.35 33.12 19.00
CA SER A 543 -12.12 34.11 20.04
C SER A 543 -10.99 33.72 20.99
N THR A 544 -9.99 34.59 21.10
CA THR A 544 -8.92 34.57 22.10
C THR A 544 -9.43 34.92 23.50
N LEU A 545 -9.08 34.11 24.50
CA LEU A 545 -8.97 34.57 25.89
C LEU A 545 -7.65 34.07 26.51
N GLY A 546 -6.73 35.02 26.71
CA GLY A 546 -5.85 35.17 27.87
C GLY A 546 -4.91 34.01 28.23
N GLY A 547 -3.65 34.12 27.81
CA GLY A 547 -2.57 33.28 28.31
C GLY A 547 -2.09 33.62 29.73
N VAL A 548 -1.48 32.63 30.38
CA VAL A 548 -0.42 32.82 31.37
C VAL A 548 0.69 31.82 31.04
N ALA A 549 1.87 32.37 30.73
CA ALA A 549 3.08 31.64 30.48
C ALA A 549 3.67 31.06 31.78
N VAL A 550 4.06 29.79 31.74
CA VAL A 550 5.00 29.21 32.71
C VAL A 550 6.04 28.40 31.93
N LEU A 551 7.28 28.88 31.95
CA LEU A 551 8.48 28.15 31.55
C LEU A 551 8.61 26.88 32.41
N GLY A 552 8.90 25.73 31.78
CA GLY A 552 9.16 24.48 32.48
C GLY A 552 10.00 23.51 31.67
N ALA A 553 11.31 23.55 31.93
CA ALA A 553 12.40 22.61 31.67
C ALA A 553 12.10 21.23 31.01
N ILE A 554 12.93 20.96 30.01
CA ILE A 554 13.45 19.65 29.57
C ILE A 554 13.81 18.77 30.77
N LEU A 555 13.29 17.54 30.84
CA LEU A 555 13.89 16.36 31.47
C LEU A 555 13.10 15.10 31.03
N GLY A 556 13.82 14.02 30.71
CA GLY A 556 13.30 12.82 30.05
C GLY A 556 12.72 11.73 30.95
N GLY A 557 12.52 10.57 30.32
CA GLY A 557 12.03 9.31 30.89
C GLY A 557 10.98 8.73 29.94
N GLY A 558 11.13 7.58 29.29
CA GLY A 558 11.76 6.36 29.77
C GLY A 558 10.69 5.51 30.49
N LEU A 559 10.43 4.32 29.92
CA LEU A 559 9.54 3.25 30.38
C LEU A 559 8.03 3.46 30.22
N MET A 560 7.42 2.65 29.34
CA MET A 560 6.42 1.68 29.78
C MET A 560 6.62 0.36 29.02
N VAL A 561 7.10 -0.61 29.79
CA VAL A 561 6.85 -2.03 29.59
C VAL A 561 5.53 -2.31 30.30
N LEU A 562 4.56 -2.84 29.58
CA LEU A 562 3.73 -3.97 30.00
C LEU A 562 2.95 -4.48 28.80
#